data_AF-A0A1F8DZU2-F1
#
_entry.id   AF-A0A1F8DZU2-F1
#
_cell.length_a   1.000
_cell.length_b   1.000
_cell.length_c   1.000
_cell.angle_alpha   90.00
_cell.angle_beta   90.00
_cell.angle_gamma   90.00
#
_symmetry.space_group_name_H-M   'P 1'
#
loop_
_entity.id
_entity.type
_entity.pdbx_description
1 polymer ?
#
loop_
_entity_poly.entity_id
_entity_poly.type
_entity_poly.pdbx_seq_one_letter_code
_entity_poly.pdbx_strand_id
1 'polypeptide(L)'
;MYQRPYTIEEIKKNYPDKAEELLNDHIHLWRAEAGIELIHKEPVIQEQERTWKNWNEMSDVMKKKSDAKSIELFGKDNIAHNEEIMMEWKRHKKCHGK
;
A
#
# COMPACT_ATOMS: atom_id res chain seq x y z
N MET A 1 -0.18 -5.32 16.07
CA MET A 1 -1.65 -5.26 15.94
C MET A 1 -1.97 -4.62 14.61
N TYR A 2 -2.66 -5.36 13.75
CA TYR A 2 -3.08 -4.91 12.43
C TYR A 2 -3.92 -3.63 12.50
N GLN A 3 -3.55 -2.61 11.71
CA GLN A 3 -4.36 -1.41 11.50
C GLN A 3 -4.93 -1.47 10.08
N ARG A 4 -6.26 -1.54 9.96
CA ARG A 4 -6.89 -1.56 8.64
C ARG A 4 -6.72 -0.22 7.91
N PRO A 5 -6.72 -0.23 6.56
CA PRO A 5 -6.88 0.99 5.78
C PRO A 5 -8.15 1.76 6.17
N TYR A 6 -8.13 3.06 5.92
CA TYR A 6 -9.32 3.89 6.07
C TYR A 6 -10.43 3.44 5.11
N THR A 7 -11.66 3.41 5.59
CA THR A 7 -12.84 3.23 4.73
C THR A 7 -13.04 4.45 3.83
N ILE A 8 -13.91 4.33 2.84
CA ILE A 8 -14.29 5.45 1.97
C ILE A 8 -14.80 6.64 2.80
N GLU A 9 -15.62 6.38 3.82
CA GLU A 9 -16.15 7.42 4.72
C GLU A 9 -15.04 8.08 5.55
N GLU A 10 -14.08 7.29 6.05
CA GLU A 10 -12.94 7.80 6.81
C GLU A 10 -11.98 8.61 5.94
N ILE A 11 -11.77 8.21 4.69
CA ILE A 11 -10.97 8.99 3.72
C ILE A 11 -11.64 10.34 3.49
N LYS A 12 -12.95 10.36 3.20
CA LYS A 12 -13.70 11.61 3.01
C LYS A 12 -13.68 12.52 4.23
N LYS A 13 -13.67 11.94 5.43
CA LYS A 13 -13.64 12.69 6.69
C LYS A 13 -12.26 13.21 7.06
N ASN A 14 -11.22 12.39 6.93
CA ASN A 14 -9.86 12.71 7.40
C ASN A 14 -9.02 13.45 6.36
N TYR A 15 -9.32 13.25 5.08
CA TYR A 15 -8.60 13.86 3.95
C TYR A 15 -9.56 14.49 2.95
N PRO A 16 -10.43 15.43 3.35
CA PRO A 16 -11.44 16.01 2.46
C PRO A 16 -10.83 16.60 1.18
N ASP A 17 -9.67 17.25 1.30
CA ASP A 17 -8.97 17.89 0.16
C ASP A 17 -8.34 16.90 -0.82
N LYS A 18 -8.13 15.64 -0.40
CA LYS A 18 -7.52 14.59 -1.23
C LYS A 18 -8.47 13.42 -1.50
N ALA A 19 -9.69 13.47 -0.97
CA ALA A 19 -10.62 12.35 -1.02
C ALA A 19 -10.96 11.97 -2.46
N GLU A 20 -11.12 12.95 -3.35
CA GLU A 20 -11.40 12.70 -4.76
C GLU A 20 -10.20 12.02 -5.45
N GLU A 21 -8.98 12.51 -5.25
CA GLU A 21 -7.77 11.90 -5.81
C GLU A 21 -7.57 10.46 -5.30
N LEU A 22 -7.67 10.26 -3.99
CA LEU A 22 -7.50 8.96 -3.36
C LEU A 22 -8.60 7.97 -3.77
N LEU A 23 -9.84 8.42 -3.95
CA LEU A 23 -10.93 7.52 -4.36
C LEU A 23 -10.98 7.29 -5.88
N ASN A 24 -10.33 8.13 -6.68
CA ASN A 24 -10.12 7.90 -8.11
C ASN A 24 -8.94 6.96 -8.39
N ASP A 25 -8.00 6.82 -7.46
CA ASP A 25 -6.97 5.79 -7.52
C ASP A 25 -7.57 4.41 -7.19
N HIS A 26 -7.51 3.50 -8.16
CA HIS A 26 -8.03 2.14 -8.04
C HIS A 26 -7.38 1.35 -6.89
N ILE A 27 -6.14 1.68 -6.50
CA ILE A 27 -5.44 1.02 -5.39
C ILE A 27 -6.07 1.44 -4.07
N HIS A 28 -6.19 2.75 -3.85
CA HIS A 28 -6.73 3.33 -2.63
C HIS A 28 -8.22 3.02 -2.46
N LEU A 29 -8.99 3.09 -3.55
CA LEU A 29 -10.38 2.67 -3.56
C LEU A 29 -10.52 1.20 -3.15
N TRP A 30 -9.74 0.30 -3.76
CA TRP A 30 -9.81 -1.13 -3.44
C TRP A 30 -9.41 -1.42 -1.98
N ARG A 31 -8.37 -0.76 -1.44
CA ARG A 31 -7.98 -0.88 -0.03
C ARG A 31 -9.10 -0.45 0.90
N ALA A 32 -9.78 0.66 0.56
CA ALA A 32 -10.88 1.21 1.35
C ALA A 32 -12.12 0.31 1.32
N GLU A 33 -12.40 -0.34 0.19
CA GLU A 33 -13.52 -1.29 0.04
C GLU A 33 -13.22 -2.65 0.68
N ALA A 34 -12.01 -3.17 0.46
CA ALA A 34 -11.64 -4.50 0.91
C ALA A 34 -11.24 -4.54 2.40
N GLY A 35 -10.86 -3.40 2.98
CA GLY A 35 -10.42 -3.28 4.37
C GLY A 35 -9.08 -3.98 4.65
N ILE A 36 -8.29 -4.24 3.60
CA ILE A 36 -7.01 -4.94 3.66
C ILE A 36 -5.91 -4.16 2.95
N GLU A 37 -4.68 -4.30 3.43
CA GLU A 37 -3.53 -3.65 2.81
C GLU A 37 -3.18 -4.28 1.47
N LEU A 38 -2.70 -3.45 0.56
CA LEU A 38 -2.15 -3.83 -0.74
C LEU A 38 -0.81 -3.10 -0.92
N ILE A 39 0.25 -3.85 -1.15
CA ILE A 39 1.58 -3.26 -1.36
C ILE A 39 1.61 -2.59 -2.73
N HIS A 40 1.98 -1.31 -2.71
CA HIS A 40 2.21 -0.44 -3.86
C HIS A 40 3.24 0.61 -3.44
N LYS A 41 3.72 1.40 -4.41
CA LYS A 41 4.70 2.45 -4.15
C LYS A 41 4.02 3.65 -3.48
N GLU A 42 4.39 3.90 -2.23
CA GLU A 42 3.97 5.06 -1.46
C GLU A 42 4.87 6.28 -1.76
N PRO A 43 4.38 7.52 -1.55
CA PRO A 43 5.13 8.73 -1.90
C PRO A 43 6.37 8.96 -1.02
N VAL A 44 6.41 8.37 0.19
CA VAL A 44 7.55 8.45 1.11
C VAL A 44 7.86 7.08 1.71
N ILE A 45 9.15 6.84 2.02
CA ILE A 45 9.61 5.54 2.52
C ILE A 45 8.96 5.14 3.86
N GLN A 46 8.63 6.12 4.71
CA GLN A 46 7.98 5.85 6.00
C GLN A 46 6.58 5.26 5.82
N GLU A 47 5.82 5.74 4.82
CA GLU A 47 4.51 5.17 4.49
C GLU A 47 4.66 3.79 3.84
N GLN A 48 5.70 3.59 3.02
CA GLN A 48 6.02 2.26 2.48
C GLN A 48 6.28 1.24 3.61
N GLU A 49 7.11 1.61 4.59
CA GLU A 49 7.43 0.77 5.74
C GLU A 49 6.20 0.50 6.61
N ARG A 50 5.31 1.49 6.78
CA ARG A 50 4.03 1.33 7.49
C ARG A 50 3.11 0.34 6.77
N THR A 51 2.91 0.51 5.46
CA THR A 51 2.07 -0.37 4.65
C THR A 51 2.61 -1.80 4.66
N TRP A 52 3.94 -1.98 4.57
CA TRP A 52 4.59 -3.30 4.70
C TRP A 52 4.39 -3.93 6.08
N LYS A 53 4.56 -3.16 7.16
CA LYS A 53 4.34 -3.65 8.53
C LYS A 53 2.90 -4.09 8.74
N ASN A 54 1.91 -3.28 8.32
CA ASN A 54 0.50 -3.66 8.43
C ASN A 54 0.18 -4.91 7.61
N TRP A 55 0.71 -5.02 6.38
CA TRP A 55 0.49 -6.21 5.56
C TRP A 55 0.99 -7.49 6.25
N ASN A 56 2.13 -7.44 6.93
CA ASN A 56 2.66 -8.58 7.69
C ASN A 56 1.77 -9.02 8.86
N GLU A 57 1.01 -8.10 9.43
CA GLU A 57 0.07 -8.36 10.53
C GLU A 57 -1.30 -8.90 10.05
N MET A 58 -1.56 -8.90 8.74
CA MET A 58 -2.78 -9.49 8.17
C MET A 58 -2.79 -11.02 8.33
N SER A 59 -3.98 -11.60 8.43
CA SER A 59 -4.15 -13.06 8.40
C SER A 59 -3.78 -13.64 7.04
N ASP A 60 -3.48 -14.94 6.98
CA ASP A 60 -3.12 -15.60 5.73
C ASP A 60 -4.22 -15.50 4.65
N VAL A 61 -5.49 -15.52 5.07
CA VAL A 61 -6.63 -15.33 4.15
C VAL A 61 -6.64 -13.93 3.55
N MET A 62 -6.37 -12.90 4.37
CA MET A 62 -6.26 -11.51 3.91
C MET A 62 -5.05 -11.32 2.99
N LYS A 63 -3.89 -11.90 3.35
CA LYS A 63 -2.67 -11.88 2.53
C LYS A 63 -2.92 -12.54 1.18
N LYS A 64 -3.56 -13.71 1.13
CA LYS A 64 -3.90 -14.38 -0.13
C LYS A 64 -4.80 -13.54 -1.03
N LYS A 65 -5.81 -12.85 -0.46
CA LYS A 65 -6.67 -11.92 -1.21
C LYS A 65 -5.87 -10.72 -1.72
N SER A 66 -4.98 -10.18 -0.90
CA SER A 66 -4.09 -9.08 -1.26
C SER A 66 -3.10 -9.48 -2.37
N ASP A 67 -2.50 -10.67 -2.28
CA ASP A 67 -1.56 -11.18 -3.29
C ASP A 67 -2.24 -11.38 -4.63
N ALA A 68 -3.45 -11.94 -4.64
CA ALA A 68 -4.24 -12.07 -5.87
C ALA A 68 -4.45 -10.70 -6.54
N LYS A 69 -4.76 -9.66 -5.76
CA LYS A 69 -4.92 -8.29 -6.28
C LYS A 69 -3.60 -7.68 -6.74
N SER A 70 -2.52 -7.90 -6.01
CA SER A 70 -1.18 -7.45 -6.41
C SER A 70 -0.75 -8.08 -7.74
N ILE A 71 -1.02 -9.37 -7.92
CA ILE A 71 -0.74 -10.07 -9.19
C ILE A 71 -1.60 -9.51 -10.32
N GLU A 72 -2.88 -9.24 -10.07
CA GLU A 72 -3.79 -8.64 -11.05
C GLU A 72 -3.29 -7.28 -11.55
N LEU A 73 -2.83 -6.40 -10.64
CA LEU A 73 -2.44 -5.03 -10.97
C LEU A 73 -0.98 -4.89 -11.42
N PHE A 74 -0.07 -5.69 -10.86
CA PHE A 74 1.38 -5.50 -10.99
C PHE A 74 2.11 -6.74 -11.53
N GLY A 75 1.42 -7.86 -11.74
CA GLY A 75 2.01 -9.11 -12.22
C GLY A 75 2.89 -9.84 -11.19
N LYS A 76 2.84 -9.44 -9.91
CA LYS A 76 3.69 -9.99 -8.83
C LYS A 76 2.94 -9.96 -7.49
N ASP A 77 3.28 -10.87 -6.58
CA ASP A 77 2.73 -10.87 -5.21
C ASP A 77 3.26 -9.69 -4.38
N ASN A 78 2.71 -9.48 -3.18
CA ASN A 78 3.07 -8.34 -2.34
C ASN A 78 4.52 -8.38 -1.84
N ILE A 79 5.10 -9.57 -1.67
CA ILE A 79 6.46 -9.74 -1.18
C ILE A 79 7.43 -9.27 -2.27
N ALA A 80 7.31 -9.85 -3.47
CA ALA A 80 8.12 -9.47 -4.62
C ALA A 80 7.94 -7.99 -4.98
N HIS A 81 6.71 -7.46 -4.89
CA HIS A 81 6.45 -6.05 -5.12
C HIS A 81 7.17 -5.15 -4.10
N ASN A 82 7.07 -5.49 -2.81
CA ASN A 82 7.73 -4.73 -1.76
C ASN A 82 9.25 -4.73 -1.93
N GLU A 83 9.84 -5.87 -2.25
CA GLU A 83 11.28 -5.99 -2.48
C GLU A 83 11.74 -5.05 -3.60
N GLU A 84 11.03 -5.01 -4.71
CA GLU A 84 11.33 -4.12 -5.84
C GLU A 84 11.25 -2.64 -5.43
N ILE A 85 10.16 -2.23 -4.79
CA ILE A 85 9.97 -0.85 -4.32
C ILE A 85 11.09 -0.46 -3.34
N MET A 86 11.45 -1.33 -2.41
CA MET A 86 12.50 -1.06 -1.43
C MET A 86 13.89 -1.03 -2.06
N MET A 87 14.13 -1.77 -3.16
CA MET A 87 15.36 -1.62 -3.94
C MET A 87 15.45 -0.25 -4.61
N GLU A 88 14.35 0.27 -5.17
CA GLU A 88 14.31 1.62 -5.72
C GLU A 88 14.65 2.67 -4.65
N TRP A 89 14.01 2.60 -3.47
CA TRP A 89 14.29 3.50 -2.36
C TRP A 89 15.78 3.49 -1.96
N LYS A 90 16.41 2.31 -1.91
CA LYS A 90 17.84 2.17 -1.62
C LYS A 90 18.73 2.79 -2.71
N ARG A 91 18.34 2.67 -3.99
CA ARG A 91 19.06 3.30 -5.11
C ARG A 91 18.99 4.82 -5.04
N HIS A 92 17.81 5.39 -4.74
CA HIS A 92 17.66 6.84 -4.57
C HIS A 92 18.50 7.40 -3.41
N LYS A 93 18.60 6.68 -2.28
CA LYS A 93 19.48 7.08 -1.16
C LYS A 93 20.96 7.14 -1.53
N LYS A 94 21.43 6.29 -2.45
CA LYS A 94 22.85 6.29 -2.91
C LYS A 94 23.20 7.50 -3.79
N CYS A 95 22.23 8.18 -4.38
CA CYS A 95 22.47 9.35 -5.25
C CYS A 95 22.53 10.69 -4.50
N HIS A 96 22.21 10.73 -3.19
CA HIS A 96 22.25 11.94 -2.37
C HIS A 96 23.30 11.92 -1.26
N GLY A 97 24.21 10.93 -1.28
CA GLY A 97 25.45 10.96 -0.52
C GLY A 97 26.58 11.57 -1.34
N LYS A 98 26.67 12.90 -1.34
CA LYS A 98 27.90 13.65 -1.69
C LYS A 98 28.19 14.63 -0.57
#